data_AF-A0A954NY41-F1
#
_entry.id   AF-A0A954NY41-F1
#
_cell.length_a   1.000
_cell.length_b   1.000
_cell.length_c   1.000
_cell.angle_alpha   90.00
_cell.angle_beta   90.00
_cell.angle_gamma   90.00
#
_symmetry.space_group_name_H-M   'P 1'
#
loop_
_entity.id
_entity.type
_entity.pdbx_description
1 polymer ?
#
loop_
_entity_poly.entity_id
_entity_poly.type
_entity_poly.pdbx_seq_one_letter_code
_entity_poly.pdbx_strand_id
1 'polypeptide(L)'
;QRRLFAVARTLEGNVRHTGVHAAGVVIAPRPLEELIPLATVANRSGDKQASRVQVAQYDMKALTDVGLVKMDFLGLRNLTVLHRAVKNVKATRDLDIDLSDLPPDDPKAYALLQRGDVAGVFQLESSPGMREFVMRIKPNRFEDIVALIALFRPGPLQAGMAESFINRKKGR
;
A
#
# COMPACT_ATOMS: atom_id res chain seq x y z
N GLN A 1 6.11 27.77 -27.80
CA GLN A 1 6.22 27.15 -26.45
C GLN A 1 5.58 28.00 -25.34
N ARG A 2 5.82 29.33 -25.24
CA ARG A 2 5.20 30.20 -24.20
C ARG A 2 3.65 30.18 -24.17
N ARG A 3 2.99 30.18 -25.33
CA ARG A 3 1.51 30.14 -25.42
C ARG A 3 0.92 28.84 -24.86
N LEU A 4 1.55 27.70 -25.15
CA LEU A 4 1.11 26.39 -24.64
C LEU A 4 1.20 26.34 -23.10
N PHE A 5 2.31 26.83 -22.55
CA PHE A 5 2.49 26.87 -21.09
C PHE A 5 1.51 27.81 -20.38
N ALA A 6 1.17 28.95 -20.99
CA ALA A 6 0.15 29.86 -20.46
C ALA A 6 -1.23 29.18 -20.40
N VAL A 7 -1.64 28.53 -21.49
CA VAL A 7 -2.92 27.81 -21.55
C VAL A 7 -2.93 26.62 -20.57
N ALA A 8 -1.84 25.86 -20.50
CA ALA A 8 -1.73 24.74 -19.57
C ALA A 8 -1.90 25.18 -18.11
N ARG A 9 -1.29 26.31 -17.71
CA ARG A 9 -1.45 26.88 -16.36
C ARG A 9 -2.89 27.31 -16.05
N THR A 10 -3.64 27.77 -17.05
CA THR A 10 -5.07 28.10 -16.86
C THR A 10 -5.95 26.85 -16.73
N LEU A 11 -5.54 25.73 -17.32
CA LEU A 11 -6.30 24.48 -17.30
C LEU A 11 -5.92 23.53 -16.15
N GLU A 12 -4.77 23.74 -15.52
CA GLU A 12 -4.27 22.94 -14.41
C GLU A 12 -5.25 22.98 -13.22
N GLY A 13 -5.56 21.81 -12.65
CA GLY A 13 -6.49 21.67 -11.52
C GLY A 13 -7.97 21.57 -11.89
N ASN A 14 -8.35 21.81 -13.16
CA ASN A 14 -9.74 21.67 -13.59
C ASN A 14 -10.17 20.19 -13.71
N VAL A 15 -11.44 19.92 -13.39
CA VAL A 15 -12.04 18.58 -13.53
C VAL A 15 -12.23 18.27 -15.03
N ARG A 16 -11.59 17.19 -15.50
CA ARG A 16 -11.67 16.76 -16.90
C ARG A 16 -12.78 15.74 -17.17
N HIS A 17 -13.01 14.81 -16.25
CA HIS A 17 -14.02 13.76 -16.36
C HIS A 17 -14.27 13.09 -15.00
N THR A 18 -15.39 12.39 -14.86
CA THR A 18 -15.71 11.57 -13.68
C THR A 18 -14.97 10.23 -13.75
N GLY A 19 -14.20 9.89 -12.72
CA GLY A 19 -13.57 8.59 -12.53
C GLY A 19 -14.27 7.78 -11.44
N VAL A 20 -14.10 6.45 -11.46
CA VAL A 20 -14.52 5.57 -10.36
C VAL A 20 -13.31 5.26 -9.49
N HIS A 21 -13.42 5.45 -8.18
CA HIS A 21 -12.35 5.10 -7.26
C HIS A 21 -12.13 3.58 -7.26
N ALA A 22 -10.90 3.15 -7.51
CA ALA A 22 -10.59 1.74 -7.76
C ALA A 22 -10.86 0.80 -6.56
N ALA A 23 -10.98 1.34 -5.35
CA ALA A 23 -11.10 0.57 -4.12
C ALA A 23 -12.30 0.95 -3.23
N GLY A 24 -12.99 2.06 -3.51
CA GLY A 24 -13.94 2.64 -2.55
C GLY A 24 -15.36 2.10 -2.73
N VAL A 25 -15.93 1.53 -1.67
CA VAL A 25 -17.35 1.14 -1.61
C VAL A 25 -18.03 1.92 -0.48
N VAL A 26 -19.25 2.39 -0.75
CA VAL A 26 -20.07 3.12 0.23
C VAL A 26 -21.19 2.22 0.71
N ILE A 27 -21.42 2.20 2.02
CA ILE A 27 -22.46 1.40 2.67
C ILE A 27 -23.37 2.34 3.46
N ALA A 28 -24.68 2.16 3.29
CA ALA A 28 -25.71 2.96 3.93
C ALA A 28 -26.81 2.06 4.57
N PRO A 29 -27.48 2.51 5.63
CA PRO A 29 -28.56 1.76 6.28
C PRO A 29 -29.89 1.80 5.50
N ARG A 30 -29.97 2.62 4.45
CA ARG A 30 -31.13 2.84 3.57
C ARG A 30 -30.65 2.95 2.12
N PRO A 31 -31.53 2.86 1.11
CA PRO A 31 -31.15 3.01 -0.30
C PRO A 31 -30.35 4.29 -0.54
N LEU A 32 -29.24 4.18 -1.30
CA LEU A 32 -28.28 5.28 -1.45
C LEU A 32 -28.88 6.46 -2.21
N GLU A 33 -29.80 6.21 -3.13
CA GLU A 33 -30.54 7.22 -3.89
C GLU A 33 -31.42 8.13 -3.04
N GLU A 34 -31.80 7.70 -1.82
CA GLU A 34 -32.52 8.53 -0.85
C GLU A 34 -31.58 9.48 -0.07
N LEU A 35 -30.27 9.23 -0.11
CA LEU A 35 -29.28 9.90 0.73
C LEU A 35 -28.33 10.78 -0.08
N ILE A 36 -27.93 10.32 -1.27
CA ILE A 36 -26.92 10.97 -2.11
C ILE A 36 -27.24 10.84 -3.60
N PRO A 37 -26.76 11.77 -4.43
CA PRO A 37 -26.84 11.63 -5.88
C PRO A 37 -25.94 10.48 -6.37
N LEU A 38 -26.53 9.63 -7.21
CA LEU A 38 -25.85 8.51 -7.87
C LEU A 38 -25.70 8.75 -9.37
N ALA A 39 -24.67 8.16 -9.97
CA ALA A 39 -24.49 8.09 -11.41
C ALA A 39 -24.34 6.64 -11.85
N THR A 40 -24.78 6.33 -13.07
CA THR A 40 -24.57 5.02 -13.68
C THR A 40 -23.42 5.12 -14.68
N VAL A 41 -22.36 4.34 -14.46
CA VAL A 41 -21.16 4.33 -15.30
C VAL A 41 -20.95 2.96 -15.92
N ALA A 42 -20.35 2.92 -17.12
CA ALA A 42 -19.97 1.66 -17.75
C ALA A 42 -18.76 1.06 -16.99
N ASN A 43 -18.87 -0.21 -16.61
CA ASN A 43 -17.78 -0.97 -16.03
C ASN A 43 -16.70 -1.17 -17.09
N ARG A 44 -15.47 -0.76 -16.76
CA ARG A 44 -14.28 -0.93 -17.63
C ARG A 44 -13.41 -2.11 -17.19
N SER A 45 -13.92 -3.01 -16.34
CA SER A 45 -13.26 -4.30 -16.10
C SER A 45 -13.25 -5.10 -17.39
N GLY A 46 -12.08 -5.63 -17.77
CA GLY A 46 -11.78 -6.24 -19.07
C GLY A 46 -12.55 -7.52 -19.43
N ASP A 47 -13.65 -7.82 -18.74
CA ASP A 47 -14.60 -8.83 -19.17
C ASP A 47 -15.58 -8.22 -20.18
N LYS A 48 -15.83 -8.97 -21.26
CA LYS A 48 -16.56 -8.56 -22.47
C LYS A 48 -18.06 -8.26 -22.26
N GLN A 49 -18.48 -7.96 -21.04
CA GLN A 49 -19.84 -7.59 -20.71
C GLN A 49 -19.80 -6.21 -20.07
N ALA A 50 -20.29 -5.20 -20.80
CA ALA A 50 -20.47 -3.83 -20.33
C ALA A 50 -21.51 -3.79 -19.21
N SER A 51 -21.14 -4.28 -18.03
CA SER A 51 -21.96 -4.15 -16.83
C SER A 51 -22.03 -2.66 -16.46
N ARG A 52 -23.19 -2.20 -16.02
CA ARG A 52 -23.36 -0.84 -15.50
C ARG A 52 -23.20 -0.88 -13.99
N VAL A 53 -22.49 0.09 -13.43
CA VAL A 53 -22.26 0.19 -11.98
C VAL A 53 -22.80 1.52 -11.49
N GLN A 54 -23.46 1.52 -10.34
CA GLN A 54 -23.83 2.75 -9.66
C GLN A 54 -22.66 3.27 -8.84
N VAL A 55 -22.40 4.56 -8.94
CA VAL A 55 -21.34 5.26 -8.21
C VAL A 55 -21.90 6.50 -7.55
N ALA A 56 -21.41 6.82 -6.37
CA ALA A 56 -21.68 8.10 -5.72
C ALA A 56 -21.11 9.25 -6.56
N GLN A 57 -21.87 10.33 -6.73
CA GLN A 57 -21.36 11.54 -7.38
C GLN A 57 -20.51 12.39 -6.45
N TYR A 58 -20.72 12.26 -5.14
CA TYR A 58 -19.90 12.91 -4.12
C TYR A 58 -18.52 12.26 -4.02
N ASP A 59 -17.51 13.09 -3.75
CA ASP A 59 -16.18 12.60 -3.44
C ASP A 59 -16.10 11.98 -2.03
N MET A 60 -14.95 11.40 -1.71
CA MET A 60 -14.72 10.71 -0.44
C MET A 60 -14.97 11.60 0.79
N LYS A 61 -14.62 12.89 0.70
CA LYS A 61 -14.76 13.79 1.86
C LYS A 61 -16.23 14.12 2.08
N ALA A 62 -16.93 14.51 1.01
CA ALA A 62 -18.36 14.81 1.06
C ALA A 62 -19.19 13.60 1.53
N LEU A 63 -18.85 12.39 1.11
CA LEU A 63 -19.51 11.17 1.60
C LEU A 63 -19.38 10.97 3.11
N THR A 64 -18.21 11.28 3.66
CA THR A 64 -17.95 11.18 5.10
C THR A 64 -18.70 12.27 5.86
N ASP A 65 -18.75 13.48 5.33
CA ASP A 65 -19.46 14.63 5.92
C ASP A 65 -20.98 14.39 5.98
N VAL A 66 -21.55 13.63 5.03
CA VAL A 66 -22.96 13.19 5.02
C VAL A 66 -23.22 12.01 5.98
N GLY A 67 -22.17 11.49 6.64
CA GLY A 67 -22.28 10.42 7.63
C GLY A 67 -22.35 9.01 7.03
N LEU A 68 -21.94 8.84 5.76
CA LEU A 68 -21.91 7.52 5.13
C LEU A 68 -20.60 6.80 5.43
N VAL A 69 -20.70 5.48 5.65
CA VAL A 69 -19.54 4.63 5.88
C VAL A 69 -18.93 4.27 4.54
N LYS A 70 -17.63 4.51 4.41
CA LYS A 70 -16.84 4.14 3.25
C LYS A 70 -15.80 3.10 3.64
N MET A 71 -15.70 2.05 2.84
CA MET A 71 -14.71 0.98 2.98
C MET A 71 -13.80 0.97 1.76
N ASP A 72 -12.49 0.83 1.98
CA ASP A 72 -11.51 0.63 0.90
C ASP A 72 -11.14 -0.84 0.75
N PHE A 73 -11.35 -1.37 -0.44
CA PHE A 73 -10.87 -2.66 -0.90
C PHE A 73 -9.54 -2.47 -1.63
N LEU A 74 -8.46 -2.34 -0.85
CA LEU A 74 -7.13 -2.14 -1.39
C LEU A 74 -6.59 -3.45 -2.00
N GLY A 75 -6.38 -3.46 -3.31
CA GLY A 75 -5.83 -4.60 -4.04
C GLY A 75 -4.32 -4.77 -3.88
N LEU A 76 -3.83 -5.01 -2.66
CA LEU A 76 -2.42 -5.32 -2.44
C LEU A 76 -2.08 -6.72 -2.95
N ARG A 77 -1.19 -6.79 -3.96
CA ARG A 77 -0.76 -8.06 -4.55
C ARG A 77 0.04 -8.95 -3.60
N ASN A 78 0.63 -8.38 -2.54
CA ASN A 78 1.45 -9.12 -1.58
C ASN A 78 0.67 -10.24 -0.87
N LEU A 79 -0.61 -10.03 -0.52
CA LEU A 79 -1.47 -11.05 0.09
C LEU A 79 -1.72 -12.21 -0.88
N THR A 80 -1.95 -11.92 -2.16
CA THR A 80 -2.06 -12.95 -3.21
C THR A 80 -0.76 -13.74 -3.37
N VAL A 81 0.39 -13.09 -3.26
CA VAL A 81 1.71 -13.77 -3.31
C VAL A 81 1.88 -14.70 -2.11
N LEU A 82 1.58 -14.24 -0.90
CA LEU A 82 1.64 -15.06 0.32
C LEU A 82 0.71 -16.27 0.24
N HIS A 83 -0.54 -16.08 -0.19
CA HIS A 83 -1.50 -17.17 -0.39
C HIS A 83 -0.98 -18.25 -1.35
N ARG A 84 -0.39 -17.83 -2.47
CA ARG A 84 0.22 -18.76 -3.44
C ARG A 84 1.45 -19.45 -2.86
N ALA A 85 2.27 -18.75 -2.08
CA ALA A 85 3.45 -19.32 -1.45
C ALA A 85 3.06 -20.45 -0.47
N VAL A 86 2.07 -20.21 0.40
CA VAL A 86 1.55 -21.24 1.34
C VAL A 86 1.02 -22.45 0.58
N LYS A 87 0.21 -22.25 -0.46
CA LYS A 87 -0.29 -23.34 -1.32
C LYS A 87 0.82 -24.16 -1.95
N ASN A 88 1.87 -23.50 -2.45
CA ASN A 88 3.01 -24.18 -3.04
C ASN A 88 3.79 -25.00 -2.01
N VAL A 89 3.96 -24.48 -0.78
CA VAL A 89 4.61 -25.22 0.30
C VAL A 89 3.79 -26.45 0.68
N LYS A 90 2.46 -26.33 0.80
CA LYS A 90 1.58 -27.48 1.04
C LYS A 90 1.69 -28.52 -0.07
N ALA A 91 1.65 -28.11 -1.34
CA ALA A 91 1.72 -29.02 -2.47
C ALA A 91 3.08 -29.74 -2.63
N THR A 92 4.17 -29.10 -2.22
CA THR A 92 5.54 -29.63 -2.43
C THR A 92 6.13 -30.31 -1.20
N ARG A 93 5.67 -29.95 0.00
CA ARG A 93 6.24 -30.43 1.27
C ARG A 93 5.21 -31.00 2.24
N ASP A 94 3.93 -30.98 1.87
CA ASP A 94 2.78 -31.39 2.71
C ASP A 94 2.67 -30.64 4.06
N LEU A 95 3.35 -29.49 4.18
CA LEU A 95 3.27 -28.64 5.36
C LEU A 95 2.10 -27.69 5.25
N ASP A 96 1.25 -27.67 6.28
CA ASP A 96 0.19 -26.67 6.43
C ASP A 96 0.73 -25.50 7.24
N ILE A 97 0.68 -24.29 6.68
CA ILE A 97 1.25 -23.08 7.28
C ILE A 97 0.11 -22.10 7.51
N ASP A 98 -0.16 -21.80 8.79
CA ASP A 98 -0.93 -20.62 9.16
C ASP A 98 0.01 -19.42 9.27
N LEU A 99 -0.26 -18.37 8.49
CA LEU A 99 0.53 -17.13 8.51
C LEU A 99 0.34 -16.34 9.80
N SER A 100 -0.80 -16.51 10.49
CA SER A 100 -1.11 -15.81 11.75
C SER A 100 -0.31 -16.34 12.94
N ASP A 101 0.19 -17.58 12.86
CA ASP A 101 0.91 -18.25 13.94
C ASP A 101 2.44 -18.23 13.77
N LEU A 102 2.96 -17.54 12.75
CA LEU A 102 4.40 -17.48 12.51
C LEU A 102 5.13 -16.69 13.63
N PRO A 103 6.22 -17.23 14.19
CA PRO A 103 6.98 -16.55 15.23
C PRO A 103 7.66 -15.28 14.68
N PRO A 104 7.63 -14.16 15.41
CA PRO A 104 8.22 -12.89 14.95
C PRO A 104 9.75 -12.85 15.08
N ASP A 105 10.37 -13.83 15.74
CA ASP A 105 11.78 -13.85 16.15
C ASP A 105 12.63 -14.89 15.38
N ASP A 106 12.18 -15.39 14.23
CA ASP A 106 12.91 -16.39 13.44
C ASP A 106 14.33 -15.93 13.03
N PRO A 107 15.40 -16.55 13.56
CA PRO A 107 16.78 -16.15 13.25
C PRO A 107 17.12 -16.29 11.77
N LYS A 108 16.49 -17.23 11.03
CA LYS A 108 16.78 -17.45 9.61
C LYS A 108 16.21 -16.31 8.76
N ALA A 109 14.99 -15.84 9.05
CA ALA A 109 14.41 -14.66 8.45
C ALA A 109 15.28 -13.41 8.69
N TYR A 110 15.74 -13.17 9.93
CA TYR A 110 16.64 -12.02 10.19
C TYR A 110 17.98 -12.16 9.47
N ALA A 111 18.57 -13.35 9.41
CA ALA A 111 19.82 -13.57 8.67
C ALA A 111 19.68 -13.21 7.18
N LEU A 112 18.53 -13.50 6.56
CA LEU A 112 18.22 -13.10 5.19
C LEU A 112 18.18 -11.57 5.04
N LEU A 113 17.50 -10.87 5.94
CA LEU A 113 17.46 -9.40 5.95
C LEU A 113 18.85 -8.80 6.17
N GLN A 114 19.64 -9.33 7.10
CA GLN A 114 20.98 -8.83 7.43
C GLN A 114 21.98 -8.95 6.27
N ARG A 115 21.81 -9.94 5.38
CA ARG A 115 22.58 -10.07 4.13
C ARG A 115 22.09 -9.13 3.02
N GLY A 116 20.97 -8.44 3.25
CA GLY A 116 20.31 -7.59 2.27
C GLY A 116 19.60 -8.38 1.17
N ASP A 117 19.23 -9.63 1.40
CA ASP A 117 18.52 -10.48 0.43
C ASP A 117 17.02 -10.11 0.36
N VAL A 118 16.71 -8.82 0.20
CA VAL A 118 15.37 -8.24 0.38
C VAL A 118 14.53 -8.17 -0.90
N ALA A 119 15.00 -8.76 -2.00
CA ALA A 119 14.25 -8.78 -3.24
C ALA A 119 12.92 -9.55 -3.08
N GLY A 120 11.79 -8.88 -3.32
CA GLY A 120 10.45 -9.45 -3.12
C GLY A 120 9.95 -9.41 -1.68
N VAL A 121 10.70 -8.82 -0.74
CA VAL A 121 10.25 -8.57 0.63
C VAL A 121 9.56 -7.22 0.69
N PHE A 122 8.24 -7.23 0.91
CA PHE A 122 7.38 -6.05 0.85
C PHE A 122 7.91 -4.85 1.66
N GLN A 123 7.90 -3.68 1.04
CA GLN A 123 8.46 -2.39 1.48
C GLN A 123 9.99 -2.30 1.54
N LEU A 124 10.71 -3.41 1.73
CA LEU A 124 12.18 -3.43 1.85
C LEU A 124 12.89 -3.59 0.50
N GLU A 125 12.15 -3.95 -0.56
CA GLU A 125 12.63 -4.15 -1.92
C GLU A 125 12.73 -2.84 -2.74
N SER A 126 12.27 -1.73 -2.16
CA SER A 126 11.97 -0.46 -2.87
C SER A 126 13.15 0.17 -3.61
N SER A 127 14.39 0.05 -3.12
CA SER A 127 15.56 0.68 -3.75
C SER A 127 16.89 0.06 -3.28
N PRO A 128 18.00 0.27 -4.02
CA PRO A 128 19.35 -0.03 -3.54
C PRO A 128 19.67 0.63 -2.19
N GLY A 129 19.20 1.85 -1.98
CA GLY A 129 19.40 2.58 -0.72
C GLY A 129 18.66 1.93 0.46
N MET A 130 17.45 1.41 0.25
CA MET A 130 16.71 0.68 1.29
C MET A 130 17.46 -0.59 1.67
N ARG A 131 17.95 -1.35 0.68
CA ARG A 131 18.75 -2.56 0.91
C ARG A 131 20.01 -2.24 1.72
N GLU A 132 20.75 -1.20 1.36
CA GLU A 132 21.92 -0.75 2.11
C GLU A 132 21.56 -0.38 3.54
N PHE A 133 20.45 0.35 3.73
CA PHE A 133 19.99 0.75 5.05
C PHE A 133 19.64 -0.45 5.95
N VAL A 134 18.96 -1.48 5.40
CA VAL A 134 18.70 -2.75 6.11
C VAL A 134 20.01 -3.40 6.57
N MET A 135 21.00 -3.52 5.67
CA MET A 135 22.31 -4.12 6.01
C MET A 135 23.07 -3.32 7.05
N ARG A 136 22.92 -1.99 7.07
CA ARG A 136 23.55 -1.10 8.06
C ARG A 136 22.90 -1.21 9.43
N ILE A 137 21.57 -1.35 9.50
CA ILE A 137 20.82 -1.55 10.75
C ILE A 137 21.03 -2.96 11.31
N LYS A 138 21.23 -3.97 10.47
CA LYS A 138 21.30 -5.40 10.85
C LYS A 138 20.12 -5.78 11.77
N PRO A 139 18.87 -5.82 11.25
CA PRO A 139 17.70 -6.10 12.08
C PRO A 139 17.84 -7.47 12.75
N ASN A 140 17.52 -7.57 14.03
CA ASN A 140 17.57 -8.83 14.80
C ASN A 140 16.33 -9.03 15.71
N ARG A 141 15.34 -8.14 15.58
CA ARG A 141 14.03 -8.18 16.24
C ARG A 141 13.01 -7.41 15.41
N PHE A 142 11.74 -7.61 15.70
CA PHE A 142 10.65 -7.08 14.88
C PHE A 142 10.61 -5.55 14.90
N GLU A 143 10.94 -4.94 16.05
CA GLU A 143 10.98 -3.48 16.22
C GLU A 143 11.97 -2.80 15.26
N ASP A 144 13.02 -3.51 14.84
CA ASP A 144 13.96 -2.96 13.87
C ASP A 144 13.33 -2.85 12.47
N ILE A 145 12.42 -3.77 12.11
CA ILE A 145 11.67 -3.72 10.84
C ILE A 145 10.72 -2.52 10.85
N VAL A 146 10.04 -2.29 11.97
CA VAL A 146 9.20 -1.09 12.17
C VAL A 146 10.05 0.18 12.05
N ALA A 147 11.21 0.22 12.70
CA ALA A 147 12.12 1.35 12.63
C ALA A 147 12.67 1.59 11.21
N LEU A 148 13.00 0.53 10.47
CA LEU A 148 13.45 0.61 9.07
C LEU A 148 12.45 1.37 8.20
N ILE A 149 11.16 0.98 8.26
CA ILE A 149 10.10 1.59 7.46
C ILE A 149 9.82 3.04 7.90
N ALA A 150 9.96 3.34 9.19
CA ALA A 150 9.79 4.69 9.72
C ALA A 150 10.93 5.63 9.32
N LEU A 151 12.18 5.14 9.41
CA LEU A 151 13.39 5.95 9.22
C LEU A 151 13.79 6.11 7.75
N PHE A 152 13.40 5.20 6.86
CA PHE A 152 13.70 5.32 5.43
C PHE A 152 12.72 6.27 4.72
N ARG A 153 12.68 7.52 5.19
CA ARG A 153 11.85 8.61 4.65
C ARG A 153 12.71 9.87 4.51
N PRO A 154 12.39 10.78 3.56
CA PRO A 154 13.22 11.96 3.30
C PRO A 154 13.55 12.80 4.54
N GLY A 155 12.55 13.09 5.39
CA GLY A 155 12.75 13.89 6.61
C GLY A 155 13.73 13.26 7.60
N PRO A 156 13.49 12.04 8.12
CA PRO A 156 14.41 11.35 9.02
C PRO A 156 15.83 11.17 8.48
N LEU A 157 15.98 10.92 7.16
CA LEU A 157 17.29 10.79 6.51
C LEU A 157 18.04 12.13 6.50
N GLN A 158 17.39 13.22 6.11
CA GLN A 158 18.00 14.56 6.04
C GLN A 158 18.37 15.09 7.43
N ALA A 159 17.63 14.72 8.47
CA ALA A 159 17.89 15.11 9.85
C ALA A 159 18.95 14.25 10.55
N GLY A 160 19.55 13.27 9.88
CA GLY A 160 20.55 12.37 10.49
C GLY A 160 19.99 11.40 11.54
N MET A 161 18.67 11.27 11.66
CA MET A 161 18.03 10.39 12.65
C MET A 161 18.36 8.91 12.38
N ALA A 162 18.43 8.53 11.10
CA ALA A 162 18.80 7.19 10.67
C ALA A 162 20.20 6.80 11.17
N GLU A 163 21.17 7.72 11.05
CA GLU A 163 22.54 7.52 11.55
C GLU A 163 22.58 7.44 13.07
N SER A 164 21.89 8.34 13.75
CA SER A 164 21.80 8.32 15.21
C SER A 164 21.22 7.01 15.73
N PHE A 165 20.17 6.50 15.10
CA PHE A 165 19.57 5.22 15.44
C PHE A 165 20.54 4.06 15.24
N ILE A 166 21.23 4.00 14.08
CA ILE A 166 22.23 2.97 13.79
C ILE A 166 23.36 2.97 14.83
N ASN A 167 23.87 4.14 15.19
CA ASN A 167 24.97 4.27 16.14
C ASN A 167 24.55 3.82 17.53
N ARG A 168 23.41 4.31 18.04
CA ARG A 168 22.88 3.91 19.35
C ARG A 168 22.61 2.41 19.42
N LYS A 169 22.05 1.81 18.37
CA LYS A 169 21.84 0.37 18.29
C LYS A 169 23.15 -0.42 18.40
N LYS A 170 24.24 0.13 17.87
CA LYS A 170 25.59 -0.48 17.90
C LYS A 170 26.41 -0.09 19.14
N GLY A 171 25.81 0.62 20.10
CA GLY A 171 26.51 1.10 21.30
C GLY A 171 27.55 2.18 21.03
N ARG A 172 27.34 3.01 20.00
CA ARG A 172 28.21 4.13 19.62
C ARG A 172 27.50 5.47 19.80
#